data_AF-A0A950ZY60-F1
#
_entry.id   AF-A0A950ZY60-F1
#
_cell.length_a   1.000
_cell.length_b   1.000
_cell.length_c   1.000
_cell.angle_alpha   90.00
_cell.angle_beta   90.00
_cell.angle_gamma   90.00
#
_symmetry.space_group_name_H-M   'P 1'
#
loop_
_entity.id
_entity.type
_entity.pdbx_description
1 polymer ?
#
loop_
_entity_poly.entity_id
_entity_poly.type
_entity_poly.pdbx_seq_one_letter_code
_entity_poly.pdbx_strand_id
1 'polypeptide(L)'
;MWLGVAVLIGMYLLCAAWSTLERIRYPSEYIYGEAIVLDQVRRIGLGQPLYGSPDALPLTVTAYPPVYYVVVAGLQHLTGDTGYGPGRVVSVAATLVAAAMLVWSVRQIAGRWSGGVLAAGLFLTQNLTALLWASAHRVDPLALCLTLIGLALATRGRTTLAALPLAGAFLTKQSYLVAAAAVVLTLWPARRSMLDFGAVFIGCLAASIAIGVRLTEGQLLWHTVLANANPQDLTYFAAMI
;
A
#
# COMPACT_ATOMS: atom_id res chain seq x y z
N MET A 1 -26.63 -25.51 -0.23
CA MET A 1 -25.38 -25.04 0.43
C MET A 1 -24.65 -23.97 -0.39
N TRP A 2 -24.08 -24.27 -1.56
CA TRP A 2 -23.29 -23.31 -2.36
C TRP A 2 -24.03 -22.05 -2.80
N LEU A 3 -25.32 -22.16 -3.16
CA LEU A 3 -26.16 -21.00 -3.46
C LEU A 3 -26.27 -20.05 -2.24
N GLY A 4 -26.42 -20.60 -1.03
CA GLY A 4 -26.47 -19.81 0.21
C GLY A 4 -25.16 -19.07 0.48
N VAL A 5 -24.01 -19.73 0.28
CA VAL A 5 -22.68 -19.10 0.40
C VAL A 5 -22.54 -17.94 -0.59
N ALA A 6 -22.93 -18.15 -1.85
CA ALA A 6 -22.88 -17.11 -2.88
C ALA A 6 -23.77 -15.91 -2.53
N VAL A 7 -24.98 -16.16 -2.02
CA VAL A 7 -25.91 -15.11 -1.57
C VAL A 7 -25.33 -14.31 -0.40
N LEU A 8 -24.75 -14.98 0.61
CA LEU A 8 -24.15 -14.29 1.75
C LEU A 8 -22.95 -13.43 1.35
N ILE A 9 -22.06 -13.93 0.49
CA ILE A 9 -20.94 -13.15 -0.05
C ILE A 9 -21.49 -11.96 -0.86
N GLY A 10 -22.48 -12.18 -1.73
CA GLY A 10 -23.08 -11.12 -2.54
C GLY A 10 -23.71 -10.02 -1.68
N MET A 11 -24.52 -10.39 -0.68
CA MET A 11 -25.12 -9.46 0.27
C MET A 11 -24.06 -8.67 1.04
N TYR A 12 -23.01 -9.35 1.52
CA TYR A 12 -21.92 -8.70 2.22
C TYR A 12 -21.19 -7.67 1.33
N LEU A 13 -20.86 -8.04 0.10
CA LEU A 13 -20.18 -7.15 -0.86
C LEU A 13 -21.04 -5.94 -1.23
N LEU A 14 -22.36 -6.11 -1.33
CA LEU A 14 -23.29 -5.00 -1.57
C LEU A 14 -23.31 -4.02 -0.39
N CYS A 15 -23.41 -4.52 0.85
CA CYS A 15 -23.33 -3.69 2.04
C CYS A 15 -21.96 -2.97 2.16
N ALA A 16 -20.87 -3.68 1.86
CA ALA A 16 -19.52 -3.12 1.87
C ALA A 16 -19.35 -2.03 0.80
N ALA A 17 -19.87 -2.24 -0.41
CA ALA A 17 -19.86 -1.25 -1.48
C ALA A 17 -20.67 0.00 -1.09
N TRP A 18 -21.86 -0.18 -0.52
CA TRP A 18 -22.67 0.93 -0.02
C TRP A 18 -21.94 1.74 1.05
N SER A 19 -21.40 1.08 2.07
CA SER A 19 -20.63 1.73 3.14
C SER A 19 -19.39 2.44 2.60
N THR A 20 -18.71 1.85 1.61
CA THR A 20 -17.55 2.47 0.95
C THR A 20 -17.93 3.76 0.24
N LEU A 21 -19.06 3.79 -0.48
CA LEU A 21 -19.54 4.99 -1.18
C LEU A 21 -19.87 6.13 -0.19
N GLU A 22 -20.49 5.82 0.94
CA GLU A 22 -20.72 6.79 2.01
C GLU A 22 -19.41 7.32 2.59
N ARG A 23 -18.46 6.41 2.89
CA ARG A 23 -17.14 6.75 3.46
C ARG A 23 -16.29 7.60 2.53
N ILE A 24 -16.29 7.37 1.22
CA ILE A 24 -15.54 8.22 0.28
C ILE A 24 -15.98 9.68 0.38
N ARG A 25 -17.29 9.92 0.55
CA ARG A 25 -17.89 11.27 0.59
C ARG A 25 -17.89 11.89 1.99
N TYR A 26 -17.60 11.11 3.02
CA TYR A 26 -17.67 11.57 4.39
C TYR A 26 -16.60 12.66 4.65
N PRO A 27 -16.96 13.86 5.11
CA PRO A 27 -16.05 15.02 5.10
C PRO A 27 -15.03 15.02 6.25
N SER A 28 -15.11 14.06 7.17
CA SER A 28 -14.29 14.02 8.38
C SER A 28 -13.51 12.72 8.49
N GLU A 29 -12.50 12.69 9.35
CA GLU A 29 -11.83 11.45 9.74
C GLU A 29 -12.85 10.48 10.35
N TYR A 30 -12.88 9.24 9.87
CA TYR A 30 -13.69 8.18 10.49
C TYR A 30 -12.83 7.04 11.05
N ILE A 31 -11.55 6.98 10.68
CA ILE A 31 -10.60 6.02 11.23
C ILE A 31 -9.31 6.75 11.61
N TYR A 32 -8.79 6.42 12.79
CA TYR A 32 -7.59 7.05 13.32
C TYR A 32 -6.42 7.01 12.32
N GLY A 33 -5.78 8.17 12.14
CA GLY A 33 -4.58 8.35 11.35
C GLY A 33 -4.83 8.75 9.90
N GLU A 34 -6.08 8.97 9.48
CA GLU A 34 -6.36 9.62 8.18
C GLU A 34 -5.98 11.09 8.23
N ALA A 35 -6.27 11.79 9.34
CA ALA A 35 -5.97 13.21 9.48
C ALA A 35 -4.46 13.48 9.42
N ILE A 36 -3.65 12.61 10.03
CA ILE A 36 -2.18 12.68 9.99
C ILE A 36 -1.70 12.55 8.54
N VAL A 37 -2.18 11.55 7.81
CA VAL A 37 -1.78 11.33 6.41
C VAL A 37 -2.24 12.49 5.53
N LEU A 38 -3.46 12.99 5.74
CA LEU A 38 -4.02 14.11 5.00
C LEU A 38 -3.21 15.40 5.20
N ASP A 39 -2.76 15.71 6.42
CA ASP A 39 -1.88 16.86 6.68
C ASP A 39 -0.59 16.76 5.85
N GLN A 40 0.02 15.58 5.82
CA GLN A 40 1.24 15.32 5.05
C GLN A 40 1.04 15.45 3.54
N VAL A 41 -0.13 15.04 3.02
CA VAL A 41 -0.50 15.29 1.63
C VAL A 41 -0.66 16.79 1.36
N ARG A 42 -1.38 17.52 2.23
CA ARG A 42 -1.65 18.95 2.05
C ARG A 42 -0.37 19.79 2.05
N ARG A 43 0.62 19.42 2.85
CA ARG A 43 1.96 20.05 2.84
C ARG A 43 2.55 20.10 1.43
N ILE A 44 2.48 19.00 0.68
CA ILE A 44 2.96 18.96 -0.72
C ILE A 44 2.20 19.98 -1.57
N GLY A 45 0.87 20.05 -1.45
CA GLY A 45 0.04 21.01 -2.18
C GLY A 45 0.31 22.48 -1.82
N LEU A 46 0.75 22.74 -0.58
CA LEU A 46 1.15 24.05 -0.09
C LEU A 46 2.61 24.41 -0.43
N GLY A 47 3.33 23.54 -1.16
CA GLY A 47 4.76 23.73 -1.45
C GLY A 47 5.65 23.58 -0.20
N GLN A 48 5.12 23.01 0.88
CA GLN A 48 5.87 22.73 2.10
C GLN A 48 6.57 21.37 2.01
N PRO A 49 7.69 21.18 2.72
CA PRO A 49 8.35 19.88 2.78
C PRO A 49 7.43 18.80 3.36
N LEU A 50 7.34 17.65 2.67
CA LEU A 50 6.70 16.43 3.18
C LEU A 50 7.40 15.88 4.42
N TYR A 51 8.73 16.04 4.46
CA TYR A 51 9.59 15.65 5.57
C TYR A 51 10.14 16.93 6.17
N GLY A 52 9.50 17.41 7.24
CA GLY A 52 9.89 18.63 7.93
C GLY A 52 11.17 18.45 8.77
N SER A 53 11.68 19.53 9.36
CA SER A 53 12.72 19.40 10.36
C SER A 53 12.11 18.85 11.67
N PRO A 54 12.75 17.88 12.34
CA PRO A 54 12.27 17.33 13.61
C PRO A 54 12.31 18.33 14.76
N ASP A 55 13.13 19.37 14.63
CA ASP A 55 13.32 20.40 15.67
C ASP A 55 12.43 21.63 15.46
N ALA A 56 11.54 21.59 14.45
CA ALA A 56 10.67 22.70 14.10
C ALA A 56 9.19 22.36 14.31
N LEU A 57 8.39 23.38 14.70
CA LEU A 57 6.95 23.24 14.79
C LEU A 57 6.29 23.17 13.40
N PRO A 58 5.23 22.36 13.23
CA PRO A 58 4.69 21.42 14.20
C PRO A 58 5.54 20.14 14.28
N LEU A 59 5.77 19.66 15.51
CA LEU A 59 6.51 18.43 15.78
C LEU A 59 5.69 17.24 15.27
N THR A 60 5.99 16.80 14.05
CA THR A 60 5.25 15.74 13.35
C THR A 60 6.21 14.71 12.78
N VAL A 61 5.75 13.46 12.65
CA VAL A 61 6.54 12.38 12.05
C VAL A 61 5.82 11.83 10.82
N THR A 62 6.45 11.96 9.66
CA THR A 62 5.99 11.33 8.41
C THR A 62 6.49 9.89 8.34
N ALA A 63 5.76 8.96 8.98
CA ALA A 63 6.22 7.57 9.19
C ALA A 63 6.34 6.71 7.91
N TYR A 64 5.89 7.20 6.74
CA TYR A 64 5.84 6.41 5.51
C TYR A 64 6.70 7.03 4.39
N PRO A 65 7.22 6.22 3.45
CA PRO A 65 7.93 6.74 2.29
C PRO A 65 6.97 7.43 1.29
N PRO A 66 7.50 8.14 0.28
CA PRO A 66 6.79 9.28 -0.33
C PRO A 66 5.68 8.91 -1.32
N VAL A 67 5.63 7.67 -1.83
CA VAL A 67 4.82 7.33 -3.02
C VAL A 67 3.34 7.62 -2.80
N TYR A 68 2.76 7.23 -1.66
CA TYR A 68 1.34 7.48 -1.41
C TYR A 68 1.04 8.98 -1.38
N TYR A 69 1.85 9.76 -0.66
CA TYR A 69 1.60 11.19 -0.49
C TYR A 69 1.67 11.93 -1.82
N VAL A 70 2.64 11.60 -2.67
CA VAL A 70 2.78 12.19 -4.01
C VAL A 70 1.60 11.83 -4.91
N VAL A 71 1.16 10.56 -4.90
CA VAL A 71 0.00 10.11 -5.69
C VAL A 71 -1.27 10.85 -5.27
N VAL A 72 -1.52 10.93 -3.96
CA VAL A 72 -2.72 11.61 -3.46
C VAL A 72 -2.64 13.11 -3.69
N ALA A 73 -1.48 13.76 -3.46
CA ALA A 73 -1.30 15.17 -3.70
C ALA A 73 -1.50 15.53 -5.19
N GLY A 74 -1.03 14.68 -6.10
CA GLY A 74 -1.30 14.81 -7.53
C GLY A 74 -2.81 14.74 -7.82
N LEU A 75 -3.53 13.82 -7.19
CA LEU A 75 -4.98 13.75 -7.34
C LEU A 75 -5.70 14.98 -6.74
N GLN A 76 -5.28 15.47 -5.57
CA GLN A 76 -5.81 16.70 -4.97
C GLN A 76 -5.59 17.91 -5.89
N HIS A 77 -4.43 17.99 -6.54
CA HIS A 77 -4.13 19.03 -7.52
C HIS A 77 -5.05 18.95 -8.76
N LEU A 78 -5.33 17.75 -9.25
CA LEU A 78 -6.19 17.52 -10.41
C LEU A 78 -7.68 17.79 -10.13
N THR A 79 -8.17 17.45 -8.93
CA THR A 79 -9.58 17.60 -8.59
C THR A 79 -9.91 18.91 -7.89
N GLY A 80 -8.91 19.59 -7.32
CA GLY A 80 -9.09 20.74 -6.43
C GLY A 80 -9.60 20.39 -5.04
N ASP A 81 -9.83 19.10 -4.74
CA ASP A 81 -10.31 18.64 -3.44
C ASP A 81 -9.12 18.39 -2.50
N THR A 82 -8.95 19.24 -1.48
CA THR A 82 -7.91 19.06 -0.46
C THR A 82 -8.41 18.29 0.77
N GLY A 83 -9.58 17.66 0.71
CA GLY A 83 -10.20 16.86 1.77
C GLY A 83 -9.73 15.40 1.79
N TYR A 84 -10.49 14.56 2.51
CA TYR A 84 -10.22 13.13 2.63
C TYR A 84 -10.47 12.35 1.34
N GLY A 85 -11.40 12.83 0.51
CA GLY A 85 -11.94 12.15 -0.67
C GLY A 85 -10.88 11.56 -1.59
N PRO A 86 -9.88 12.33 -2.07
CA PRO A 86 -8.89 11.84 -3.03
C PRO A 86 -8.11 10.61 -2.56
N GLY A 87 -7.58 10.63 -1.32
CA GLY A 87 -6.85 9.45 -0.83
C GLY A 87 -7.75 8.27 -0.51
N ARG A 88 -9.05 8.49 -0.18
CA ARG A 88 -10.03 7.41 -0.09
C ARG A 88 -10.32 6.79 -1.45
N VAL A 89 -10.48 7.61 -2.50
CA VAL A 89 -10.62 7.14 -3.88
C VAL A 89 -9.40 6.33 -4.31
N VAL A 90 -8.18 6.79 -3.99
CA VAL A 90 -6.94 6.05 -4.25
C VAL A 90 -6.96 4.69 -3.54
N SER A 91 -7.33 4.64 -2.28
CA SER A 91 -7.42 3.39 -1.50
C SER A 91 -8.44 2.40 -2.07
N VAL A 92 -9.63 2.89 -2.45
CA VAL A 92 -10.68 2.04 -3.02
C VAL A 92 -10.27 1.52 -4.39
N ALA A 93 -9.74 2.39 -5.25
CA ALA A 93 -9.23 1.99 -6.56
C ALA A 93 -8.10 0.95 -6.43
N ALA A 94 -7.16 1.18 -5.52
CA ALA A 94 -6.09 0.24 -5.22
C ALA A 94 -6.62 -1.12 -4.73
N THR A 95 -7.63 -1.13 -3.86
CA THR A 95 -8.27 -2.36 -3.37
C THR A 95 -8.95 -3.14 -4.50
N LEU A 96 -9.64 -2.44 -5.41
CA LEU A 96 -10.29 -3.08 -6.57
C LEU A 96 -9.28 -3.64 -7.55
N VAL A 97 -8.19 -2.92 -7.82
CA VAL A 97 -7.08 -3.43 -8.66
C VAL A 97 -6.40 -4.62 -7.99
N ALA A 98 -6.18 -4.58 -6.67
CA ALA A 98 -5.67 -5.70 -5.90
C ALA A 98 -6.56 -6.96 -6.07
N ALA A 99 -7.87 -6.81 -5.93
CA ALA A 99 -8.84 -7.89 -6.15
C ALA A 99 -8.76 -8.42 -7.60
N ALA A 100 -8.67 -7.53 -8.59
CA ALA A 100 -8.51 -7.94 -10.00
C ALA A 100 -7.20 -8.71 -10.25
N MET A 101 -6.09 -8.30 -9.62
CA MET A 101 -4.81 -9.01 -9.70
C MET A 101 -4.86 -10.40 -9.05
N LEU A 102 -5.67 -10.58 -7.99
CA LEU A 102 -5.95 -11.90 -7.43
C LEU A 102 -6.73 -12.78 -8.42
N VAL A 103 -7.80 -12.25 -9.03
CA VAL A 103 -8.56 -12.99 -10.06
C VAL A 103 -7.63 -13.47 -11.15
N TRP A 104 -6.81 -12.56 -11.66
CA TRP A 104 -5.88 -12.83 -12.74
C TRP A 104 -4.81 -13.85 -12.34
N SER A 105 -4.18 -13.69 -11.17
CA SER A 105 -3.11 -14.57 -10.71
C SER A 105 -3.60 -16.00 -10.50
N VAL A 106 -4.74 -16.15 -9.81
CA VAL A 106 -5.32 -17.47 -9.57
C VAL A 106 -5.82 -18.08 -10.87
N ARG A 107 -6.37 -17.31 -11.81
CA ARG A 107 -6.71 -17.82 -13.15
C ARG A 107 -5.47 -18.35 -13.88
N GLN A 108 -4.32 -17.68 -13.77
CA GLN A 108 -3.07 -18.15 -14.40
C GLN A 108 -2.59 -19.46 -13.79
N ILE A 109 -2.64 -19.59 -12.46
CA ILE A 109 -2.13 -20.76 -11.73
C ILE A 109 -3.10 -21.95 -11.87
N ALA A 110 -4.39 -21.73 -11.64
CA ALA A 110 -5.40 -22.78 -11.56
C ALA A 110 -6.18 -23.02 -12.87
N GLY A 111 -5.96 -22.21 -13.90
CA GLY A 111 -6.61 -22.33 -15.22
C GLY A 111 -8.10 -21.98 -15.25
N ARG A 112 -8.71 -21.56 -14.12
CA ARG A 112 -10.16 -21.34 -14.01
C ARG A 112 -10.50 -19.97 -13.43
N TRP A 113 -11.38 -19.23 -14.11
CA TRP A 113 -11.86 -17.93 -13.64
C TRP A 113 -12.62 -18.01 -12.32
N SER A 114 -13.38 -19.09 -12.09
CA SER A 114 -14.16 -19.27 -10.87
C SER A 114 -13.29 -19.26 -9.61
N GLY A 115 -12.08 -19.84 -9.68
CA GLY A 115 -11.12 -19.81 -8.58
C GLY A 115 -10.61 -18.40 -8.29
N GLY A 116 -10.36 -17.62 -9.35
CA GLY A 116 -9.96 -16.23 -9.21
C GLY A 116 -11.04 -15.33 -8.62
N VAL A 117 -12.29 -15.48 -9.10
CA VAL A 117 -13.44 -14.74 -8.55
C VAL A 117 -13.65 -15.11 -7.08
N LEU A 118 -13.52 -16.39 -6.72
CA LEU A 118 -13.60 -16.81 -5.32
C LEU A 118 -12.49 -16.19 -4.48
N ALA A 119 -11.24 -16.18 -4.95
CA ALA A 119 -10.13 -15.56 -4.23
C ALA A 119 -10.33 -14.05 -4.01
N ALA A 120 -10.80 -13.33 -5.04
CA ALA A 120 -11.13 -11.92 -4.92
C ALA A 120 -12.32 -11.66 -3.98
N GLY A 121 -13.37 -12.49 -4.04
CA GLY A 121 -14.50 -12.40 -3.12
C GLY A 121 -14.09 -12.66 -1.67
N LEU A 122 -13.26 -13.67 -1.43
CA LEU A 122 -12.70 -13.94 -0.10
C LEU A 122 -11.84 -12.78 0.40
N PHE A 123 -10.97 -12.23 -0.44
CA PHE A 123 -10.19 -11.03 -0.12
C PHE A 123 -11.10 -9.84 0.26
N LEU A 124 -12.12 -9.57 -0.56
CA LEU A 124 -13.10 -8.51 -0.34
C LEU A 124 -14.16 -8.84 0.73
N THR A 125 -13.98 -9.90 1.52
CA THR A 125 -14.79 -10.19 2.72
C THR A 125 -13.97 -10.14 4.00
N GLN A 126 -12.65 -9.92 3.90
CA GLN A 126 -11.77 -9.79 5.07
C GLN A 126 -11.94 -8.41 5.73
N ASN A 127 -12.92 -8.30 6.64
CA ASN A 127 -13.24 -7.06 7.34
C ASN A 127 -12.05 -6.41 8.05
N LEU A 128 -11.39 -7.16 8.94
CA LEU A 128 -10.41 -6.59 9.86
C LEU A 128 -9.07 -6.24 9.19
N THR A 129 -8.72 -6.94 8.12
CA THR A 129 -7.40 -6.82 7.49
C THR A 129 -7.43 -6.08 6.16
N ALA A 130 -8.51 -6.18 5.38
CA ALA A 130 -8.61 -5.53 4.08
C ALA A 130 -9.64 -4.39 4.08
N LEU A 131 -10.90 -4.66 4.44
CA LEU A 131 -11.99 -3.71 4.19
C LEU A 131 -12.05 -2.56 5.20
N LEU A 132 -11.54 -2.75 6.41
CA LEU A 132 -11.36 -1.67 7.37
C LEU A 132 -10.53 -0.54 6.76
N TRP A 133 -9.50 -0.90 5.98
CA TRP A 133 -8.56 0.03 5.37
C TRP A 133 -8.90 0.38 3.92
N ALA A 134 -9.69 -0.46 3.23
CA ALA A 134 -9.96 -0.34 1.80
C ALA A 134 -10.52 1.03 1.38
N SER A 135 -11.37 1.63 2.21
CA SER A 135 -11.96 2.94 1.93
C SER A 135 -11.26 4.10 2.64
N ALA A 136 -10.26 3.82 3.48
CA ALA A 136 -9.62 4.80 4.35
C ALA A 136 -8.48 5.52 3.62
N HIS A 137 -8.28 6.81 3.92
CA HIS A 137 -7.17 7.63 3.44
C HIS A 137 -5.85 7.16 4.10
N ARG A 138 -5.34 6.03 3.64
CA ARG A 138 -4.23 5.29 4.26
C ARG A 138 -3.34 4.69 3.17
N VAL A 139 -2.06 4.53 3.49
CA VAL A 139 -1.03 4.04 2.57
C VAL A 139 -1.18 2.54 2.22
N ASP A 140 -1.81 1.77 3.12
CA ASP A 140 -1.88 0.32 3.09
C ASP A 140 -2.49 -0.27 1.80
N PRO A 141 -3.67 0.18 1.33
CA PRO A 141 -4.29 -0.41 0.14
C PRO A 141 -3.45 -0.21 -1.13
N LEU A 142 -2.78 0.94 -1.26
CA LEU A 142 -1.88 1.20 -2.40
C LEU A 142 -0.65 0.30 -2.36
N ALA A 143 -0.02 0.13 -1.19
CA ALA A 143 1.12 -0.77 -1.02
C ALA A 143 0.74 -2.23 -1.34
N LEU A 144 -0.45 -2.67 -0.88
CA LEU A 144 -0.98 -3.99 -1.18
C LEU A 144 -1.30 -4.18 -2.67
N CYS A 145 -1.90 -3.18 -3.31
CA CYS A 145 -2.16 -3.19 -4.74
C CYS A 145 -0.88 -3.38 -5.55
N LEU A 146 0.13 -2.56 -5.28
CA LEU A 146 1.45 -2.67 -5.93
C LEU A 146 2.10 -4.04 -5.65
N THR A 147 1.95 -4.56 -4.45
CA THR A 147 2.40 -5.90 -4.09
C THR A 147 1.75 -6.98 -4.95
N LEU A 148 0.42 -6.95 -5.10
CA LEU A 148 -0.31 -7.94 -5.89
C LEU A 148 -0.05 -7.80 -7.40
N ILE A 149 0.18 -6.58 -7.91
CA ILE A 149 0.66 -6.39 -9.29
C ILE A 149 2.04 -7.03 -9.48
N GLY A 150 2.96 -6.84 -8.53
CA GLY A 150 4.27 -7.47 -8.55
C GLY A 150 4.21 -8.99 -8.53
N LEU A 151 3.46 -9.56 -7.59
CA LEU A 151 3.29 -11.02 -7.49
C LEU A 151 2.59 -11.60 -8.74
N ALA A 152 1.64 -10.88 -9.31
CA ALA A 152 1.02 -11.23 -10.58
C ALA A 152 2.08 -11.33 -11.70
N LEU A 153 2.89 -10.29 -11.89
CA LEU A 153 3.96 -10.30 -12.89
C LEU A 153 4.98 -11.43 -12.66
N ALA A 154 5.38 -11.65 -11.41
CA ALA A 154 6.29 -12.74 -11.04
C ALA A 154 5.70 -14.11 -11.37
N THR A 155 4.41 -14.33 -11.07
CA THR A 155 3.67 -15.57 -11.39
C THR A 155 3.63 -15.86 -12.89
N ARG A 156 3.64 -14.81 -13.73
CA ARG A 156 3.76 -14.95 -15.19
C ARG A 156 5.18 -15.10 -15.72
N GLY A 157 6.17 -15.26 -14.84
CA GLY A 157 7.58 -15.33 -15.20
C GLY A 157 8.21 -13.99 -15.59
N ARG A 158 7.49 -12.87 -15.45
CA ARG A 158 8.01 -11.51 -15.70
C ARG A 158 8.66 -10.94 -14.44
N THR A 159 9.62 -11.67 -13.88
CA THR A 159 10.18 -11.41 -12.55
C THR A 159 10.93 -10.09 -12.51
N THR A 160 11.79 -9.78 -13.49
CA THR A 160 12.49 -8.48 -13.56
C THR A 160 11.51 -7.29 -13.58
N LEU A 161 10.38 -7.41 -14.29
CA LEU A 161 9.35 -6.37 -14.32
C LEU A 161 8.59 -6.27 -12.99
N ALA A 162 8.40 -7.39 -12.29
CA ALA A 162 7.77 -7.43 -10.97
C ALA A 162 8.55 -6.62 -9.91
N ALA A 163 9.86 -6.43 -10.09
CA ALA A 163 10.67 -5.63 -9.18
C ALA A 163 10.18 -4.17 -9.08
N LEU A 164 9.65 -3.58 -10.15
CA LEU A 164 9.19 -2.19 -10.17
C LEU A 164 8.00 -1.92 -9.23
N PRO A 165 6.85 -2.61 -9.37
CA PRO A 165 5.74 -2.42 -8.45
C PRO A 165 6.08 -2.90 -7.03
N LEU A 166 6.93 -3.92 -6.84
CA LEU A 166 7.37 -4.32 -5.50
C LEU A 166 8.24 -3.25 -4.82
N ALA A 167 9.12 -2.59 -5.57
CA ALA A 167 9.87 -1.43 -5.07
C ALA A 167 8.91 -0.28 -4.75
N GLY A 168 7.91 -0.04 -5.61
CA GLY A 168 6.84 0.93 -5.34
C GLY A 168 6.04 0.62 -4.06
N ALA A 169 5.75 -0.66 -3.80
CA ALA A 169 5.07 -1.09 -2.58
C ALA A 169 5.92 -0.77 -1.33
N PHE A 170 7.21 -1.08 -1.38
CA PHE A 170 8.16 -0.73 -0.31
C PHE A 170 8.23 0.79 -0.09
N LEU A 171 8.31 1.57 -1.17
CA LEU A 171 8.32 3.04 -1.16
C LEU A 171 6.93 3.65 -0.85
N THR A 172 5.91 2.82 -0.64
CA THR A 172 4.61 3.22 -0.11
C THR A 172 4.51 2.88 1.38
N LYS A 173 4.96 1.68 1.77
CA LYS A 173 5.05 1.24 3.16
C LYS A 173 6.12 0.14 3.30
N GLN A 174 7.13 0.40 4.13
CA GLN A 174 8.35 -0.42 4.25
C GLN A 174 8.07 -1.89 4.62
N SER A 175 7.01 -2.15 5.39
CA SER A 175 6.61 -3.50 5.82
C SER A 175 6.24 -4.43 4.65
N TYR A 176 6.00 -3.90 3.45
CA TYR A 176 5.70 -4.68 2.26
C TYR A 176 6.94 -5.26 1.56
N LEU A 177 8.15 -5.10 2.14
CA LEU A 177 9.38 -5.77 1.67
C LEU A 177 9.22 -7.30 1.54
N VAL A 178 8.37 -7.90 2.37
CA VAL A 178 8.18 -9.35 2.48
C VAL A 178 7.85 -9.98 1.12
N ALA A 179 7.06 -9.33 0.28
CA ALA A 179 6.70 -9.87 -1.03
C ALA A 179 7.89 -9.93 -1.99
N ALA A 180 8.78 -8.92 -1.97
CA ALA A 180 10.01 -8.96 -2.75
C ALA A 180 10.94 -10.07 -2.28
N ALA A 181 11.06 -10.26 -0.96
CA ALA A 181 11.83 -11.37 -0.39
C ALA A 181 11.26 -12.73 -0.82
N ALA A 182 9.94 -12.91 -0.78
CA ALA A 182 9.29 -14.13 -1.25
C ALA A 182 9.59 -14.42 -2.73
N VAL A 183 9.53 -13.40 -3.61
CA VAL A 183 9.89 -13.58 -5.03
C VAL A 183 11.35 -14.01 -5.17
N VAL A 184 12.29 -13.38 -4.47
CA VAL A 184 13.71 -13.77 -4.50
C VAL A 184 13.89 -15.23 -4.07
N LEU A 185 13.20 -15.66 -3.01
CA LEU A 185 13.24 -17.06 -2.55
C LEU A 185 12.70 -18.03 -3.61
N THR A 186 11.62 -17.68 -4.30
CA THR A 186 11.06 -18.52 -5.39
C THR A 186 11.96 -18.59 -6.62
N LEU A 187 12.86 -17.62 -6.80
CA LEU A 187 13.83 -17.61 -7.90
C LEU A 187 15.06 -18.47 -7.62
N TRP A 188 15.22 -19.01 -6.41
CA TRP A 188 16.33 -19.91 -6.12
C TRP A 188 16.14 -21.28 -6.82
N PRO A 189 17.15 -21.85 -7.51
CA PRO A 189 18.54 -21.40 -7.66
C PRO A 189 18.82 -20.67 -9.00
N ALA A 190 17.82 -20.14 -9.70
CA ALA A 190 17.96 -19.41 -10.96
C ALA A 190 18.67 -18.05 -10.77
N ARG A 191 20.00 -18.12 -10.57
CA ARG A 191 20.86 -16.98 -10.17
C ARG A 191 20.71 -15.77 -11.08
N ARG A 192 20.61 -15.97 -12.40
CA ARG A 192 20.47 -14.87 -13.35
C ARG A 192 19.19 -14.08 -13.11
N SER A 193 18.03 -14.75 -13.09
CA SER A 193 16.75 -14.07 -12.81
C SER A 193 16.72 -13.44 -11.42
N MET A 194 17.36 -14.05 -10.43
CA MET A 194 17.48 -13.50 -9.08
C MET A 194 18.33 -12.22 -9.06
N LEU A 195 19.45 -12.20 -9.77
CA LEU A 195 20.32 -11.02 -9.92
C LEU A 195 19.64 -9.91 -10.72
N ASP A 196 18.97 -10.25 -11.82
CA ASP A 196 18.23 -9.27 -12.64
C ASP A 196 17.10 -8.62 -11.83
N PHE A 197 16.31 -9.43 -11.10
CA PHE A 197 15.30 -8.92 -10.18
C PHE A 197 15.91 -8.03 -9.09
N GLY A 198 16.96 -8.53 -8.42
CA GLY A 198 17.62 -7.84 -7.32
C GLY A 198 18.23 -6.50 -7.76
N ALA A 199 18.87 -6.47 -8.93
CA ALA A 199 19.47 -5.26 -9.49
C ALA A 199 18.41 -4.19 -9.78
N VAL A 200 17.26 -4.57 -10.38
CA VAL A 200 16.18 -3.61 -10.63
C VAL A 200 15.53 -3.15 -9.33
N PHE A 201 15.23 -4.06 -8.40
CA PHE A 201 14.59 -3.73 -7.13
C PHE A 201 15.49 -2.79 -6.30
N ILE A 202 16.73 -3.20 -6.03
CA ILE A 202 17.69 -2.42 -5.25
C ILE A 202 18.06 -1.13 -5.98
N GLY A 203 18.22 -1.16 -7.31
CA GLY A 203 18.48 0.04 -8.10
C GLY A 203 17.35 1.07 -7.98
N CYS A 204 16.09 0.65 -8.05
CA CYS A 204 14.94 1.53 -7.86
C CYS A 204 14.90 2.13 -6.45
N LEU A 205 15.17 1.31 -5.41
CA LEU A 205 15.20 1.77 -4.03
C LEU A 205 16.35 2.75 -3.79
N ALA A 206 17.57 2.39 -4.22
CA ALA A 206 18.75 3.23 -4.05
C ALA A 206 18.59 4.57 -4.77
N ALA A 207 18.09 4.57 -6.01
CA ALA A 207 17.82 5.79 -6.75
C ALA A 207 16.76 6.65 -6.05
N SER A 208 15.64 6.05 -5.66
CA SER A 208 14.54 6.78 -5.00
C SER A 208 14.96 7.36 -3.64
N ILE A 209 15.71 6.59 -2.84
CA ILE A 209 16.23 7.03 -1.55
C ILE A 209 17.30 8.11 -1.75
N ALA A 210 18.22 7.96 -2.69
CA ALA A 210 19.26 8.97 -2.95
C ALA A 210 18.64 10.30 -3.42
N ILE A 211 17.67 10.24 -4.33
CA ILE A 211 16.91 11.42 -4.76
C ILE A 211 16.16 12.03 -3.57
N GLY A 212 15.45 11.20 -2.80
CA GLY A 212 14.70 11.66 -1.63
C GLY A 212 15.57 12.33 -0.59
N VAL A 213 16.70 11.70 -0.20
CA VAL A 213 17.69 12.27 0.73
C VAL A 213 18.22 13.60 0.24
N ARG A 214 18.53 13.73 -1.06
CA ARG A 214 19.00 14.99 -1.63
C ARG A 214 17.92 16.08 -1.60
N LEU A 215 16.69 15.73 -1.96
CA LEU A 215 15.57 16.68 -2.01
C LEU A 215 15.09 17.12 -0.63
N THR A 216 15.29 16.28 0.40
CA THR A 216 14.81 16.54 1.76
C THR A 216 15.96 16.85 2.72
N GLU A 217 17.18 17.06 2.23
CA GLU A 217 18.38 17.28 3.08
C GLU A 217 18.52 16.22 4.19
N GLY A 218 18.24 14.95 3.87
CA GLY A 218 18.30 13.83 4.82
C GLY A 218 17.05 13.59 5.68
N GLN A 219 16.08 14.52 5.71
CA GLN A 219 14.89 14.40 6.57
C GLN A 219 14.04 13.15 6.25
N LEU A 220 14.02 12.69 5.00
CA LEU A 220 13.39 11.42 4.62
C LEU A 220 13.84 10.25 5.52
N LEU A 221 15.15 10.10 5.74
CA LEU A 221 15.69 9.00 6.53
C LEU A 221 15.41 9.19 8.02
N TRP A 222 15.46 10.43 8.50
CA TRP A 222 15.08 10.71 9.89
C TRP A 222 13.63 10.27 10.15
N HIS A 223 12.70 10.71 9.32
CA HIS A 223 11.27 10.40 9.51
C HIS A 223 10.91 8.94 9.28
N THR A 224 11.50 8.29 8.28
CA THR A 224 11.10 6.93 7.88
C THR A 224 11.91 5.83 8.56
N VAL A 225 13.11 6.14 9.06
CA VAL A 225 13.99 5.16 9.71
C VAL A 225 14.20 5.50 11.18
N LEU A 226 14.80 6.65 11.49
CA LEU A 226 15.21 6.98 12.86
C LEU A 226 14.01 7.18 13.79
N ALA A 227 12.99 7.93 13.36
CA ALA A 227 11.79 8.18 14.14
C ALA A 227 10.92 6.93 14.36
N ASN A 228 11.15 5.86 13.60
CA ASN A 228 10.48 4.56 13.76
C ASN A 228 11.37 3.51 14.46
N ALA A 229 12.58 3.88 14.86
CA ALA A 229 13.51 3.01 15.58
C ALA A 229 13.09 2.87 17.05
N ASN A 230 11.97 2.18 17.27
CA ASN A 230 11.49 1.88 18.61
C ASN A 230 12.38 0.81 19.27
N PRO A 231 12.80 0.99 20.53
CA PRO A 231 13.54 -0.04 21.24
C PRO A 231 12.69 -1.32 21.36
N GLN A 232 13.33 -2.47 21.21
CA GLN A 232 12.66 -3.76 21.40
C GLN A 232 12.45 -3.99 22.90
N ASP A 233 11.23 -3.76 23.37
CA ASP A 233 10.84 -4.07 24.75
C ASP A 233 10.09 -5.40 24.81
N LEU A 234 10.86 -6.49 24.89
CA LEU A 234 10.30 -7.84 25.02
C LEU A 234 9.59 -8.03 26.36
N THR A 235 9.92 -7.23 27.37
CA THR A 235 9.27 -7.28 28.69
C THR A 235 7.87 -6.68 28.61
N TYR A 236 7.71 -5.55 27.93
CA TYR A 236 6.39 -4.97 27.62
C TYR A 236 5.54 -5.94 26.80
N PHE A 237 6.10 -6.57 25.75
CA PHE A 237 5.40 -7.59 24.97
C PHE A 237 4.95 -8.78 25.81
N ALA A 238 5.82 -9.31 26.68
CA ALA A 238 5.49 -10.42 27.56
C ALA A 238 4.40 -10.07 28.59
N ALA A 239 4.27 -8.79 28.97
CA ALA A 239 3.23 -8.32 29.88
C ALA A 239 1.86 -8.11 29.21
N MET A 240 1.79 -8.10 27.88
CA MET A 240 0.54 -7.98 27.11
C MET A 240 -0.10 -9.33 26.72
N ILE A 241 0.61 -10.45 26.94
CA ILE A 241 0.15 -11.82 26.68
C ILE A 241 -0.39 -12.42 27.97
#